data_AF-A0A9N8PIG6-F1
#
_entry.id   AF-A0A9N8PIG6-F1
#
_cell.length_a   1.000
_cell.length_b   1.000
_cell.length_c   1.000
_cell.angle_alpha   90.00
_cell.angle_beta   90.00
_cell.angle_gamma   90.00
#
_symmetry.space_group_name_H-M   'P 1'
#
loop_
_entity.id
_entity.type
_entity.pdbx_description
1 polymer ?
#
loop_
_entity_poly.entity_id
_entity_poly.type
_entity_poly.pdbx_seq_one_letter_code
_entity_poly.pdbx_strand_id
1 'polypeptide(L)' 'MEVLFNFMQWVSSFSHIDEESGSKMDVHNLATVMAPNILHLGKRDVPLDDNLLAIEAVHSLIEYNEYMCEVNTLSSLVQ' A
#
# COMPACT_ATOMS: atom_id res chain seq x y z
N MET A 1 6.61 3.62 -8.20
CA MET A 1 5.67 3.27 -7.12
C MET A 1 5.71 1.78 -6.81
N GLU A 2 5.74 0.92 -7.81
CA GLU A 2 5.92 -0.55 -7.69
C GLU A 2 6.94 -0.97 -6.62
N VAL A 3 8.19 -0.51 -6.69
CA VAL A 3 9.25 -0.90 -5.72
C VAL A 3 8.86 -0.61 -4.27
N LEU A 4 8.21 0.53 -4.03
CA LEU A 4 7.81 0.95 -2.68
C LEU A 4 6.71 0.06 -2.13
N PHE A 5 5.67 -0.19 -2.91
CA PHE A 5 4.52 -0.99 -2.49
C PHE A 5 4.87 -2.47 -2.39
N ASN A 6 5.71 -2.98 -3.29
CA ASN A 6 6.25 -4.33 -3.18
C ASN A 6 7.09 -4.51 -1.90
N PHE A 7 7.89 -3.49 -1.54
CA PHE A 7 8.63 -3.50 -0.28
C PHE A 7 7.70 -3.47 0.94
N MET A 8 6.64 -2.67 0.93
CA MET A 8 5.66 -2.64 2.02
C MET A 8 4.93 -3.96 2.17
N GLN A 9 4.55 -4.59 1.06
CA GLN A 9 3.92 -5.91 1.06
C GLN A 9 4.87 -6.95 1.67
N TRP A 10 6.15 -6.93 1.29
CA TRP A 10 7.18 -7.76 1.93
C TRP A 10 7.35 -7.46 3.43
N VAL A 11 7.39 -6.19 3.86
CA VAL A 11 7.48 -5.84 5.29
C VAL A 11 6.28 -6.37 6.07
N SER A 12 5.08 -6.31 5.50
CA SER A 12 3.85 -6.79 6.14
C SER A 12 3.84 -8.30 6.40
N SER A 13 4.60 -9.08 5.62
CA SER A 13 4.72 -10.54 5.84
C SER A 13 5.44 -10.89 7.15
N PHE A 14 6.11 -9.92 7.79
CA PHE A 14 6.73 -10.06 9.10
C PHE A 14 5.90 -9.44 10.23
N SER A 15 4.65 -9.06 9.97
CA SER A 15 3.78 -8.42 10.97
C SER A 15 3.49 -9.34 12.17
N HIS A 16 3.33 -10.65 11.90
CA HIS A 16 3.03 -11.68 12.89
C HIS A 16 3.90 -12.92 12.60
N ILE A 17 5.08 -13.00 13.21
CA ILE A 17 5.97 -14.16 13.07
C ILE A 17 5.60 -15.22 14.12
N ASP A 18 5.38 -14.79 15.36
CA ASP A 18 4.81 -15.58 16.46
C ASP A 18 4.03 -14.66 17.44
N GLU A 19 3.55 -15.18 18.58
CA GLU A 19 2.75 -14.40 19.55
C GLU A 19 3.52 -13.23 20.20
N GLU A 20 4.86 -13.31 20.29
CA GLU A 20 5.71 -12.28 20.91
C GLU A 20 6.63 -11.56 19.90
N SER A 21 6.76 -12.08 18.68
CA SER A 21 7.72 -11.66 17.65
C SER A 21 7.03 -11.24 16.36
N GLY A 22 7.53 -10.18 15.75
CA GLY A 22 6.99 -9.59 14.53
C GLY A 22 6.97 -8.06 14.63
N SER A 23 6.85 -7.39 13.50
CA SER A 23 6.87 -5.92 13.45
C SER A 23 5.55 -5.29 13.95
N LYS A 24 4.46 -6.07 14.03
CA LYS A 24 3.09 -5.60 14.25
C LYS A 24 2.57 -4.63 13.18
N MET A 25 3.29 -4.51 12.06
CA MET A 25 2.95 -3.63 10.96
C MET A 25 2.35 -4.44 9.81
N ASP A 26 1.06 -4.75 9.92
CA ASP A 26 0.29 -5.28 8.79
C ASP A 26 0.05 -4.20 7.71
N VAL A 27 -0.56 -4.59 6.60
CA VAL A 27 -0.82 -3.69 5.46
C VAL A 27 -1.65 -2.47 5.88
N HIS A 28 -2.59 -2.63 6.80
CA HIS A 28 -3.43 -1.53 7.28
C HIS A 28 -2.64 -0.52 8.14
N ASN A 29 -1.83 -1.02 9.07
CA ASN A 29 -0.95 -0.18 9.88
C ASN A 29 0.10 0.54 9.02
N LEU A 30 0.67 -0.15 8.03
CA LEU A 30 1.57 0.46 7.06
C LEU A 30 0.85 1.55 6.23
N ALA A 31 -0.34 1.27 5.72
CA ALA A 31 -1.11 2.26 4.96
C ALA A 31 -1.41 3.52 5.78
N THR A 32 -1.74 3.36 7.06
CA THR A 32 -2.03 4.48 7.98
C THR A 32 -0.85 5.43 8.14
N VAL A 33 0.37 4.90 8.28
CA VAL A 33 1.58 5.73 8.44
C VAL A 33 2.13 6.24 7.11
N MET A 34 1.88 5.53 6.01
CA MET A 34 2.43 5.87 4.69
C MET A 34 1.53 6.79 3.88
N ALA A 35 0.21 6.77 4.07
CA ALA A 35 -0.74 7.64 3.40
C ALA A 35 -0.33 9.13 3.36
N PRO A 36 0.01 9.79 4.49
CA PRO A 36 0.39 11.20 4.45
C PRO A 36 1.73 11.47 3.74
N ASN A 37 2.57 10.45 3.54
CA ASN A 37 3.85 10.55 2.84
C ASN A 37 3.74 10.30 1.32
N ILE A 38 2.63 9.74 0.86
CA ILE A 38 2.38 9.38 -0.54
C ILE A 38 1.33 10.30 -1.17
N LEU A 39 0.23 10.54 -0.45
CA LEU A 39 -0.91 11.35 -0.90
C LEU A 39 -1.03 12.58 0.00
N HIS A 40 -0.60 13.74 -0.51
CA HIS A 40 -0.63 15.00 0.23
C HIS A 40 -1.35 16.09 -0.56
N LEU A 41 -2.35 16.74 0.06
CA LEU A 41 -3.17 17.78 -0.58
C LEU A 41 -2.54 19.18 -0.54
N GLY A 42 -1.37 19.36 0.07
CA GLY A 42 -0.72 20.67 0.20
C GLY A 42 -1.45 21.66 1.13
N LYS A 43 -2.47 21.18 1.85
CA LYS A 43 -3.33 21.97 2.75
C LYS A 43 -3.02 21.61 4.20
N ARG A 44 -3.09 22.61 5.09
CA ARG A 44 -2.86 22.42 6.53
C ARG A 44 -3.95 21.63 7.22
N ASP A 45 -5.20 21.78 6.77
CA ASP A 45 -6.37 21.11 7.35
C ASP A 45 -7.02 20.22 6.28
N VAL A 46 -6.63 18.94 6.28
CA VAL A 46 -7.27 17.91 5.45
C VAL A 46 -8.45 17.33 6.22
N PRO A 47 -9.67 17.33 5.64
CA PRO A 47 -10.84 16.68 6.24
C PRO A 47 -10.54 15.23 6.67
N LEU A 48 -11.18 14.77 7.74
CA LEU A 48 -10.99 13.39 8.23
C LEU A 48 -11.33 12.37 7.14
N ASP A 49 -12.45 12.55 6.44
CA ASP A 49 -12.90 11.65 5.38
C ASP A 49 -11.87 11.54 4.25
N ASP A 50 -11.22 12.65 3.88
CA ASP A 50 -10.15 12.67 2.87
C ASP A 50 -8.91 11.90 3.36
N ASN A 51 -8.57 12.00 4.65
CA ASN A 51 -7.47 11.21 5.23
C ASN A 51 -7.79 9.71 5.24
N LEU A 52 -9.02 9.32 5.60
CA LEU A 52 -9.45 7.93 5.57
C LEU A 52 -9.42 7.37 4.14
N LEU A 53 -9.91 8.15 3.18
CA LEU A 53 -9.85 7.78 1.76
C LEU A 53 -8.41 7.63 1.26
N ALA A 54 -7.48 8.49 1.71
CA ALA A 54 -6.07 8.36 1.38
C ALA A 54 -5.45 7.09 1.97
N ILE A 55 -5.82 6.71 3.19
CA ILE A 55 -5.36 5.46 3.82
C ILE A 55 -5.88 4.26 3.05
N GLU A 56 -7.17 4.24 2.69
CA GLU A 56 -7.76 3.16 1.89
C GLU A 56 -7.10 3.05 0.51
N ALA A 57 -6.84 4.18 -0.15
CA ALA A 57 -6.15 4.20 -1.43
C ALA A 57 -4.74 3.59 -1.31
N VAL A 58 -3.96 3.98 -0.31
CA VAL A 58 -2.62 3.40 -0.09
C VAL A 58 -2.68 1.94 0.31
N HIS A 59 -3.66 1.53 1.11
CA HIS A 59 -3.90 0.12 1.42
C HIS A 59 -4.12 -0.69 0.13
N SER A 60 -5.03 -0.26 -0.75
CA SER A 60 -5.27 -0.92 -2.03
C SER A 60 -4.04 -0.96 -2.93
N LEU A 61 -3.23 0.11 -2.93
CA LEU A 61 -1.99 0.16 -3.70
C LEU A 61 -0.94 -0.83 -3.19
N ILE A 62 -0.89 -1.10 -1.87
CA ILE A 62 -0.01 -2.13 -1.31
C ILE A 62 -0.56 -3.53 -1.60
N GLU A 63 -1.85 -3.76 -1.31
CA GLU A 63 -2.50 -5.07 -1.39
C GLU A 63 -2.51 -5.63 -2.82
N TYR A 64 -2.83 -4.78 -3.80
CA TYR A 64 -2.99 -5.17 -5.20
C TYR A 64 -1.80 -4.79 -6.07
N ASN A 65 -0.63 -4.49 -5.47
CA ASN A 65 0.53 -4.02 -6.21
C ASN A 65 0.97 -5.00 -7.31
N GLU A 66 0.99 -6.30 -7.01
CA GLU A 66 1.36 -7.35 -7.98
C GLU A 66 0.45 -7.31 -9.22
N TYR A 67 -0.87 -7.33 -9.02
CA TYR A 67 -1.84 -7.27 -10.11
C TYR A 67 -1.76 -5.95 -10.91
N MET A 68 -1.55 -4.82 -10.25
CA MET A 68 -1.45 -3.53 -10.93
C MET A 68 -0.15 -3.37 -11.74
N CYS A 69 0.90 -4.11 -11.40
CA CYS A 69 2.20 -4.06 -12.08
C CYS A 69 2.35 -5.14 -13.16
N GLU A 70 1.37 -6.03 -13.32
CA GLU A 70 1.35 -6.99 -14.42
C GLU A 70 1.26 -6.28 -15.78
N VAL A 71 2.33 -6.37 -16.56
CA VAL A 71 2.30 -5.99 -17.97
C VAL A 71 1.74 -7.17 -18.74
N ASN A 72 0.52 -7.02 -19.27
CA ASN A 72 -0.10 -7.97 -20.21
C ASN A 72 0.74 -8.06 -21.50
N THR A 73 1.81 -8.84 -21.47
CA THR A 73 2.66 -9.12 -22.62
C THR A 73 2.05 -10.15 -23.57
N LEU A 74 0.95 -10.80 -23.18
CA LEU A 74 0.25 -11.80 -23.99
C LEU A 74 -0.95 -11.25 -24.77
N SER A 75 -1.49 -10.07 -24.44
CA SER A 75 -2.63 -9.50 -25.17
C SER A 75 -2.22 -8.86 -26.52
N SER A 76 -0.95 -8.55 -26.71
CA SER A 76 -0.38 -8.02 -27.96
C SER A 76 0.09 -9.10 -28.95
N LEU A 77 0.04 -10.38 -28.57
CA LEU A 77 0.41 -11.53 -29.43
C LEU A 77 -0.81 -12.32 -29.94
N VAL A 78 -2.04 -11.91 -29.58
CA VAL A 78 -3.30 -12.60 -29.95
C VAL A 78 -4.28 -11.65 -30.69
N GLN A 79 -3.80 -10.54 -31.25
CA GLN A 79 -4.51 -9.71 -32.24
C GLN A 79 -3.73 -9.65 -33.54
#